data_AF-A0A0R0LY20-F1
#
_entry.id   AF-A0A0R0LY20-F1
#
_cell.length_a   1.000
_cell.length_b   1.000
_cell.length_c   1.000
_cell.angle_alpha   90.00
_cell.angle_beta   90.00
_cell.angle_gamma   90.00
#
_symmetry.space_group_name_H-M   'P 1'
#
loop_
_entity.id
_entity.type
_entity.pdbx_description
1 polymer ?
#
loop_
_entity_poly.entity_id
_entity_poly.type
_entity_poly.pdbx_seq_one_letter_code
_entity_poly.pdbx_strand_id
1 'polypeptide(L)'
;MSQKNESTVKITQIENEKIQEESQLDIEKRRIEQETRDILENARVISYGIEMKPKPVPNNMRLRPNTMAKRQRTPWSEVETHHLKRGVSQFGVGKWTKIHTAFREHFHESRRPCDLKDKYKTILNKEKVKPEPREYIQVDEFQKKINDEVYISLFPRYAAIEIAKKHGSDDDIVYVAEKDSFDEKQGIYTKSHPYLVSIIEGKLFLRRIVENKGQ
;
A
#
# COMPACT_ATOMS: atom_id res chain seq x y z
N MET A 1 60.46 6.01 -40.99
CA MET A 1 60.50 6.78 -39.71
C MET A 1 59.10 7.26 -39.31
N SER A 2 58.10 6.38 -39.18
CA SER A 2 56.70 6.84 -38.98
C SER A 2 55.87 5.98 -38.01
N GLN A 3 56.50 5.46 -36.95
CA GLN A 3 55.79 4.68 -35.90
C GLN A 3 55.98 5.24 -34.48
N LYS A 4 56.76 6.32 -34.29
CA LYS A 4 57.05 6.87 -32.94
C LYS A 4 56.08 7.96 -32.47
N ASN A 5 55.15 8.41 -33.32
CA ASN A 5 54.34 9.59 -33.02
C ASN A 5 52.92 9.23 -32.56
N GLU A 6 52.37 8.10 -33.01
CA GLU A 6 51.03 7.63 -32.62
C GLU A 6 51.01 7.01 -31.22
N SER A 7 52.11 6.35 -30.81
CA SER A 7 52.24 5.73 -29.49
C SER A 7 52.28 6.77 -28.37
N THR A 8 52.93 7.90 -28.58
CA THR A 8 53.05 8.99 -27.59
C THR A 8 51.73 9.73 -27.37
N VAL A 9 50.92 9.91 -28.42
CA VAL A 9 49.61 10.58 -28.33
C VAL A 9 48.56 9.70 -27.62
N LYS A 10 48.64 8.37 -27.79
CA LYS A 10 47.76 7.44 -27.07
C LYS A 10 48.11 7.33 -25.58
N ILE A 11 49.40 7.38 -25.24
CA ILE A 11 49.85 7.35 -23.83
C ILE A 11 49.39 8.62 -23.09
N THR A 12 49.51 9.80 -23.71
CA THR A 12 49.09 11.06 -23.09
C THR A 12 47.57 11.18 -22.96
N GLN A 13 46.78 10.58 -23.85
CA GLN A 13 45.32 10.50 -23.69
C GLN A 13 44.92 9.61 -22.50
N ILE A 14 45.54 8.44 -22.37
CA ILE A 14 45.28 7.51 -21.25
C ILE A 14 45.70 8.11 -19.90
N GLU A 15 46.81 8.83 -19.85
CA GLU A 15 47.27 9.51 -18.63
C GLU A 15 46.32 10.66 -18.22
N ASN A 16 45.81 11.43 -19.19
CA ASN A 16 44.85 12.49 -18.91
C ASN A 16 43.48 11.96 -18.45
N GLU A 17 43.01 10.84 -19.02
CA GLU A 17 41.79 10.16 -18.58
C GLU A 17 41.95 9.59 -17.16
N LYS A 18 43.09 8.96 -16.85
CA LYS A 18 43.40 8.50 -15.48
C LYS A 18 43.45 9.64 -14.46
N ILE A 19 44.00 10.79 -14.81
CA ILE A 19 44.02 11.98 -13.93
C ILE A 19 42.62 12.52 -13.69
N GLN A 20 41.74 12.48 -14.70
CA GLN A 20 40.34 12.87 -14.53
C GLN A 20 39.55 11.87 -13.68
N GLU A 21 39.79 10.56 -13.84
CA GLU A 21 39.18 9.52 -13.00
C GLU A 21 39.68 9.57 -11.56
N GLU A 22 40.98 9.76 -11.31
CA GLU A 22 41.53 9.93 -9.95
C GLU A 22 40.96 11.18 -9.27
N SER A 23 40.79 12.27 -10.00
CA SER A 23 40.15 13.49 -9.50
C SER A 23 38.68 13.26 -9.13
N GLN A 24 37.93 12.51 -9.94
CA GLN A 24 36.54 12.15 -9.63
C GLN A 24 36.44 11.21 -8.42
N LEU A 25 37.34 10.23 -8.32
CA LEU A 25 37.39 9.31 -7.18
C LEU A 25 37.73 10.04 -5.88
N ASP A 26 38.61 11.03 -5.90
CA ASP A 26 38.94 11.83 -4.72
C ASP A 26 37.80 12.76 -4.28
N ILE A 27 37.01 13.27 -5.23
CA ILE A 27 35.81 14.04 -4.92
C ILE A 27 34.74 13.15 -4.27
N GLU A 28 34.51 11.96 -4.82
CA GLU A 28 33.52 11.03 -4.27
C GLU A 28 33.97 10.45 -2.92
N LYS A 29 35.27 10.18 -2.73
CA LYS A 29 35.83 9.81 -1.42
C LYS A 29 35.58 10.88 -0.37
N ARG A 30 35.87 12.16 -0.68
CA ARG A 30 35.59 13.27 0.24
C ARG A 30 34.10 13.37 0.56
N ARG A 31 33.23 13.17 -0.42
CA ARG A 31 31.78 13.17 -0.23
C ARG A 31 31.32 12.06 0.71
N ILE A 32 31.80 10.83 0.50
CA ILE A 32 31.49 9.67 1.35
C ILE A 32 32.03 9.87 2.76
N GLU A 33 33.25 10.41 2.91
CA GLU A 33 33.83 10.75 4.21
C GLU A 33 33.00 11.80 4.96
N GLN A 34 32.48 12.80 4.25
CA GLN A 34 31.62 13.83 4.83
C GLN A 34 30.26 13.24 5.24
N GLU A 35 29.66 12.40 4.40
CA GLU A 35 28.38 11.74 4.68
C GLU A 35 28.48 10.75 5.85
N THR A 36 29.57 9.98 5.92
CA THR A 36 29.83 9.06 7.05
C THR A 36 30.09 9.82 8.35
N ARG A 37 30.83 10.93 8.31
CA ARG A 37 31.03 11.81 9.47
C ARG A 37 29.68 12.37 9.96
N ASP A 38 28.85 12.86 9.05
CA ASP A 38 27.50 13.38 9.38
C ASP A 38 26.59 12.30 9.99
N ILE A 39 26.67 11.05 9.51
CA ILE A 39 25.92 9.92 10.07
C ILE A 39 26.40 9.60 11.48
N LEU A 40 27.71 9.53 11.71
CA LEU A 40 28.30 9.22 13.02
C LEU A 40 28.01 10.31 14.07
N GLU A 41 28.02 11.58 13.68
CA GLU A 41 27.74 12.69 14.60
C GLU A 41 26.25 12.76 14.99
N ASN A 42 25.35 12.27 14.13
CA ASN A 42 23.90 12.30 14.35
C ASN A 42 23.30 10.99 14.90
N ALA A 43 24.08 9.90 14.95
CA ALA A 43 23.67 8.62 15.51
C ALA A 43 24.04 8.54 17.00
N ARG A 44 23.04 8.39 17.88
CA ARG A 44 23.24 8.10 19.30
C ARG A 44 22.95 6.62 19.54
N VAL A 45 23.93 5.88 20.09
CA VAL A 45 23.71 4.49 20.51
C VAL A 45 22.98 4.50 21.86
N ILE A 46 21.82 3.85 21.93
CA ILE A 46 21.04 3.63 23.15
C ILE A 46 20.81 2.12 23.37
N SER A 47 20.42 1.70 24.58
CA SER A 47 20.40 0.29 25.00
C SER A 47 19.50 -0.65 24.18
N TYR A 48 18.63 -0.11 23.33
CA TYR A 48 17.73 -0.89 22.45
C TYR A 48 17.93 -0.60 20.95
N GLY A 49 19.03 0.07 20.55
CA GLY A 49 19.35 0.30 19.13
C GLY A 49 20.04 1.63 18.83
N ILE A 50 20.19 1.96 17.53
CA ILE A 50 20.73 3.24 17.07
C ILE A 50 19.57 4.24 16.90
N GLU A 51 19.58 5.33 17.66
CA GLU A 51 18.63 6.44 17.50
C GLU A 51 19.27 7.54 16.65
N MET A 52 18.69 7.83 15.48
CA MET A 52 19.10 8.98 14.65
C MET A 52 18.34 10.23 15.07
N LYS A 53 19.04 11.35 15.31
CA LYS A 53 18.37 12.64 15.52
C LYS A 53 17.65 13.06 14.22
N PRO A 54 16.39 13.54 14.28
CA PRO A 54 15.69 14.00 13.09
C PRO A 54 16.43 15.20 12.48
N LYS A 55 16.72 15.15 11.17
CA LYS A 55 17.31 16.27 10.44
C LYS A 55 16.46 17.52 10.68
N PRO A 56 17.07 18.70 10.95
CA PRO A 56 16.34 19.94 11.12
C PRO A 56 15.58 20.23 9.82
N VAL A 57 14.26 20.06 9.85
CA VAL A 57 13.39 20.39 8.73
C VAL A 57 13.52 21.89 8.45
N PRO A 58 13.79 22.30 7.20
CA PRO A 58 13.92 23.71 6.87
C PRO A 58 12.63 24.45 7.23
N ASN A 59 12.78 25.67 7.75
CA ASN A 59 11.72 26.43 8.42
C ASN A 59 10.49 26.72 7.52
N ASN A 60 10.63 26.55 6.21
CA ASN A 60 9.56 26.66 5.19
C ASN A 60 8.65 25.41 5.11
N MET A 61 9.00 24.31 5.79
CA MET A 61 8.18 23.11 5.97
C MET A 61 7.54 23.04 7.36
N ARG A 62 7.49 24.15 8.12
CA ARG A 62 6.62 24.22 9.30
C ARG A 62 5.21 23.87 8.84
N LEU A 63 4.79 22.64 9.18
CA LEU A 63 3.43 22.15 9.08
C LEU A 63 2.55 23.30 9.54
N ARG A 64 1.63 23.75 8.68
CA ARG A 64 0.61 24.74 9.08
C ARG A 64 0.11 24.28 10.44
N PRO A 65 0.14 25.12 11.49
CA PRO A 65 -0.39 24.72 12.77
C PRO A 65 -1.77 24.15 12.52
N ASN A 66 -1.93 22.85 12.81
CA ASN A 66 -3.19 22.14 12.63
C ASN A 66 -4.12 22.56 13.77
N THR A 67 -4.45 23.85 13.81
CA THR A 67 -5.42 24.44 14.72
C THR A 67 -6.82 24.41 14.13
N MET A 68 -6.99 23.78 12.96
CA MET A 68 -8.32 23.39 12.51
C MET A 68 -8.77 22.22 13.38
N ALA A 69 -9.53 22.54 14.44
CA ALA A 69 -10.37 21.57 15.12
C ALA A 69 -10.97 20.64 14.05
N LYS A 70 -10.64 19.34 14.11
CA LYS A 70 -11.07 18.36 13.12
C LYS A 70 -12.56 18.52 12.95
N ARG A 71 -12.98 18.98 11.77
CA ARG A 71 -14.40 19.24 11.46
C ARG A 71 -15.16 17.97 11.82
N GLN A 72 -16.15 18.10 12.71
CA GLN A 72 -16.94 16.95 13.15
C GLN A 72 -17.50 16.23 11.92
N ARG A 73 -17.33 14.91 11.87
CA ARG A 73 -17.71 14.11 10.69
C ARG A 73 -19.23 14.00 10.64
N THR A 74 -19.88 14.87 9.86
CA THR A 74 -21.32 14.78 9.64
C THR A 74 -21.64 13.66 8.64
N PRO A 75 -22.42 12.63 9.03
CA PRO A 75 -22.87 11.59 8.11
C PRO A 75 -23.75 12.20 7.01
N TRP A 76 -23.84 11.54 5.86
CA TRP A 76 -24.70 11.98 4.77
C TRP A 76 -26.13 11.51 5.01
N SER A 77 -27.09 12.43 4.97
CA SER A 77 -28.50 12.07 5.08
C SER A 77 -29.03 11.47 3.78
N GLU A 78 -30.17 10.80 3.87
CA GLU A 78 -30.86 10.26 2.70
C GLU A 78 -31.38 11.36 1.79
N VAL A 79 -31.89 12.46 2.37
CA VAL A 79 -32.33 13.66 1.63
C VAL A 79 -31.18 14.28 0.84
N GLU A 80 -29.99 14.43 1.46
CA GLU A 80 -28.78 14.92 0.78
C GLU A 80 -28.41 14.00 -0.39
N THR A 81 -28.45 12.69 -0.15
CA THR A 81 -28.07 11.68 -1.15
C THR A 81 -29.06 11.67 -2.33
N HIS A 82 -30.36 11.80 -2.06
CA HIS A 82 -31.41 11.89 -3.07
C HIS A 82 -31.23 13.14 -3.95
N HIS A 83 -31.03 14.30 -3.35
CA HIS A 83 -30.85 15.56 -4.09
C HIS A 83 -29.51 15.63 -4.83
N LEU A 84 -28.47 14.97 -4.33
CA LEU A 84 -27.24 14.75 -5.07
C LEU A 84 -27.48 13.92 -6.34
N LYS A 85 -28.17 12.77 -6.22
CA LYS A 85 -28.51 11.92 -7.38
C LYS A 85 -29.39 12.68 -8.39
N ARG A 86 -30.41 13.39 -7.91
CA ARG A 86 -31.29 14.23 -8.73
C ARG A 86 -30.52 15.33 -9.45
N GLY A 87 -29.64 16.05 -8.73
CA GLY A 87 -28.83 17.11 -9.31
C GLY A 87 -27.85 16.60 -10.35
N VAL A 88 -27.25 15.42 -10.15
CA VAL A 88 -26.42 14.78 -11.18
C VAL A 88 -27.26 14.38 -12.40
N SER A 89 -28.48 13.86 -12.21
CA SER A 89 -29.39 13.55 -13.32
C SER A 89 -29.82 14.80 -14.10
N GLN A 90 -30.02 15.93 -13.44
CA GLN A 90 -30.46 17.18 -14.08
C GLN A 90 -29.32 17.98 -14.73
N PHE A 91 -28.18 18.10 -14.07
CA PHE A 91 -27.07 18.98 -14.51
C PHE A 91 -25.88 18.23 -15.11
N GLY A 92 -25.84 16.90 -14.96
CA GLY A 92 -24.73 16.06 -15.38
C GLY A 92 -23.61 15.95 -14.35
N VAL A 93 -22.79 14.89 -14.51
CA VAL A 93 -21.62 14.64 -13.67
C VAL A 93 -20.59 15.77 -13.87
N GLY A 94 -19.97 16.24 -12.77
CA GLY A 94 -18.94 17.29 -12.83
C GLY A 94 -19.45 18.70 -12.54
N LYS A 95 -20.76 18.95 -12.62
CA LYS A 95 -21.37 20.26 -12.32
C LYS A 95 -21.65 20.45 -10.83
N TRP A 96 -20.70 20.10 -9.97
CA TRP A 96 -20.87 20.04 -8.51
C TRP A 96 -21.25 21.38 -7.88
N THR A 97 -20.64 22.48 -8.31
CA THR A 97 -20.97 23.83 -7.82
C THR A 97 -22.42 24.19 -8.19
N LYS A 98 -22.84 23.89 -9.42
CA LYS A 98 -24.21 24.15 -9.89
C LYS A 98 -25.23 23.32 -9.09
N ILE A 99 -24.93 22.04 -8.86
CA ILE A 99 -25.75 21.14 -8.05
C ILE A 99 -25.83 21.63 -6.60
N HIS A 100 -24.69 22.00 -6.01
CA HIS A 100 -24.62 22.48 -4.63
C HIS A 100 -25.43 23.76 -4.42
N THR A 101 -25.36 24.72 -5.36
CA THR A 101 -26.13 25.96 -5.29
C THR A 101 -27.62 25.71 -5.52
N ALA A 102 -27.98 24.88 -6.51
CA ALA A 102 -29.38 24.58 -6.84
C ALA A 102 -30.14 23.88 -5.72
N PHE A 103 -29.46 23.02 -4.94
CA PHE A 103 -30.05 22.26 -3.84
C PHE A 103 -29.46 22.64 -2.47
N ARG A 104 -29.01 23.89 -2.30
CA ARG A 104 -28.26 24.32 -1.11
C ARG A 104 -29.01 24.06 0.20
N GLU A 105 -30.31 24.30 0.21
CA GLU A 105 -31.24 24.06 1.33
C GLU A 105 -31.35 22.57 1.73
N HIS A 106 -31.02 21.65 0.82
CA HIS A 106 -31.10 20.21 1.06
C HIS A 106 -29.76 19.60 1.49
N PHE A 107 -28.69 20.40 1.46
CA PHE A 107 -27.36 20.00 1.92
C PHE A 107 -27.05 20.58 3.29
N HIS A 108 -26.33 19.82 4.11
CA HIS A 108 -25.84 20.35 5.36
C HIS A 108 -24.97 21.58 5.10
N GLU A 109 -25.06 22.61 5.95
CA GLU A 109 -24.40 23.91 5.73
C GLU A 109 -22.89 23.76 5.52
N SER A 110 -22.30 22.77 6.18
CA SER A 110 -20.88 22.47 6.09
C SER A 110 -20.43 21.84 4.76
N ARG A 111 -21.36 21.34 3.93
CA ARG A 111 -21.02 20.68 2.65
C ARG A 111 -20.43 21.67 1.67
N ARG A 112 -19.51 21.15 0.86
CA ARG A 112 -18.86 21.86 -0.25
C ARG A 112 -18.99 21.03 -1.53
N PRO A 113 -18.85 21.66 -2.71
CA PRO A 113 -18.92 20.95 -3.99
C PRO A 113 -17.94 19.76 -4.10
N CYS A 114 -16.76 19.84 -3.46
CA CYS A 114 -15.82 18.70 -3.40
C CYS A 114 -16.41 17.49 -2.66
N ASP A 115 -17.17 17.74 -1.58
CA ASP A 115 -17.78 16.68 -0.77
C ASP A 115 -18.85 15.94 -1.59
N LEU A 116 -19.60 16.66 -2.45
CA LEU A 116 -20.60 16.09 -3.36
C LEU A 116 -19.94 15.17 -4.40
N LYS A 117 -18.82 15.59 -4.99
CA LYS A 117 -18.04 14.76 -5.92
C LYS A 117 -17.61 13.45 -5.24
N ASP A 118 -17.03 13.54 -4.05
CA ASP A 118 -16.52 12.37 -3.33
C ASP A 118 -17.64 11.45 -2.85
N LYS A 119 -18.77 12.02 -2.43
CA LYS A 119 -19.98 11.25 -2.12
C LYS A 119 -20.51 10.53 -3.36
N TYR A 120 -20.58 11.21 -4.51
CA TYR A 120 -21.04 10.60 -5.75
C TYR A 120 -20.13 9.45 -6.20
N LYS A 121 -18.80 9.62 -6.08
CA LYS A 121 -17.85 8.50 -6.29
C LYS A 121 -18.13 7.32 -5.37
N THR A 122 -18.41 7.58 -4.10
CA THR A 122 -18.75 6.52 -3.12
C THR A 122 -20.04 5.81 -3.49
N ILE A 123 -21.07 6.54 -3.96
CA ILE A 123 -22.34 5.98 -4.45
C ILE A 123 -22.07 5.06 -5.64
N LEU A 124 -21.31 5.54 -6.64
CA LEU A 124 -20.95 4.74 -7.81
C LEU A 124 -20.17 3.48 -7.43
N ASN A 125 -19.24 3.56 -6.49
CA ASN A 125 -18.47 2.39 -6.05
C ASN A 125 -19.33 1.38 -5.30
N LYS A 126 -20.30 1.85 -4.49
CA LYS A 126 -21.26 0.96 -3.82
C LYS A 126 -22.19 0.24 -4.78
N GLU A 127 -22.57 0.90 -5.88
CA GLU A 127 -23.44 0.32 -6.90
C GLU A 127 -22.68 -0.67 -7.80
N LYS A 128 -21.37 -0.48 -8.00
CA LYS A 128 -20.59 -1.27 -8.98
C LYS A 128 -20.31 -2.71 -8.58
N VAL A 129 -20.12 -3.04 -7.30
CA VAL A 129 -19.79 -4.42 -6.90
C VAL A 129 -20.24 -4.69 -5.46
N LYS A 130 -21.35 -5.40 -5.29
CA LYS A 130 -21.53 -6.18 -4.06
C LYS A 130 -20.72 -7.46 -4.25
N PRO A 131 -19.78 -7.79 -3.35
CA PRO A 131 -19.09 -9.07 -3.45
C PRO A 131 -20.12 -10.17 -3.24
N GLU A 132 -20.25 -11.06 -4.20
CA GLU A 132 -21.02 -12.29 -4.03
C GLU A 132 -20.23 -13.27 -3.14
N PRO A 133 -20.91 -14.06 -2.29
CA PRO A 133 -20.27 -15.15 -1.57
C PRO A 133 -19.59 -16.11 -2.54
N ARG A 134 -18.39 -16.58 -2.16
CA ARG A 134 -17.59 -17.54 -2.90
C ARG A 134 -17.40 -18.79 -2.08
N GLU A 135 -17.16 -19.90 -2.76
CA GLU A 135 -16.82 -21.17 -2.16
C GLU A 135 -15.30 -21.26 -1.96
N TYR A 136 -14.91 -21.52 -0.71
CA TYR A 136 -13.54 -21.73 -0.31
C TYR A 136 -13.34 -23.15 0.19
N ILE A 137 -12.14 -23.66 0.07
CA ILE A 137 -11.74 -24.96 0.61
C ILE A 137 -10.42 -24.83 1.35
N GLN A 138 -10.15 -25.78 2.25
CA GLN A 138 -8.86 -25.88 2.90
C GLN A 138 -7.87 -26.63 2.01
N VAL A 139 -6.71 -26.04 1.82
CA VAL A 139 -5.59 -26.65 1.09
C VAL A 139 -4.36 -26.78 1.98
N ASP A 140 -3.37 -27.53 1.55
CA ASP A 140 -2.06 -27.64 2.20
C ASP A 140 -1.09 -26.57 1.66
N GLU A 141 0.15 -26.60 2.18
CA GLU A 141 1.23 -25.73 1.74
C GLU A 141 1.58 -25.91 0.25
N PHE A 142 1.28 -27.09 -0.31
CA PHE A 142 1.47 -27.42 -1.73
C PHE A 142 0.23 -27.13 -2.58
N GLN A 143 -0.75 -26.42 -2.03
CA GLN A 143 -1.99 -26.04 -2.70
C GLN A 143 -2.83 -27.24 -3.16
N LYS A 144 -2.71 -28.38 -2.48
CA LYS A 144 -3.55 -29.56 -2.66
C LYS A 144 -4.68 -29.55 -1.64
N LYS A 145 -5.81 -30.11 -2.03
CA LYS A 145 -7.00 -30.20 -1.18
C LYS A 145 -6.73 -31.09 0.04
N ILE A 146 -7.00 -30.59 1.25
CA ILE A 146 -6.90 -31.38 2.50
C ILE A 146 -8.21 -32.12 2.78
N ASN A 147 -9.34 -31.43 2.64
CA ASN A 147 -10.66 -31.95 2.97
C ASN A 147 -11.70 -31.56 1.91
N ASP A 148 -12.82 -32.28 1.88
CA ASP A 148 -13.96 -32.00 1.00
C ASP A 148 -14.90 -30.91 1.53
N GLU A 149 -14.55 -30.27 2.62
CA GLU A 149 -15.39 -29.25 3.25
C GLU A 149 -15.33 -27.93 2.50
N VAL A 150 -16.51 -27.37 2.23
CA VAL A 150 -16.68 -26.11 1.49
C VAL A 150 -17.17 -25.02 2.43
N TYR A 151 -16.45 -23.90 2.42
CA TYR A 151 -16.66 -22.74 3.26
C TYR A 151 -17.21 -21.59 2.40
N ILE A 152 -18.48 -21.24 2.57
CA ILE A 152 -19.13 -20.17 1.80
C ILE A 152 -18.88 -18.84 2.52
N SER A 153 -18.15 -17.94 1.87
CA SER A 153 -17.79 -16.66 2.48
C SER A 153 -17.61 -15.54 1.44
N LEU A 154 -17.74 -14.29 1.88
CA LEU A 154 -17.42 -13.11 1.06
C LEU A 154 -15.91 -12.94 0.81
N PHE A 155 -15.07 -13.41 1.73
CA PHE A 155 -13.63 -13.23 1.66
C PHE A 155 -12.88 -14.48 2.18
N PRO A 156 -11.68 -14.78 1.67
CA PRO A 156 -10.94 -15.97 2.07
C PRO A 156 -10.61 -15.97 3.57
N ARG A 157 -10.37 -14.78 4.16
CA ARG A 157 -10.06 -14.64 5.59
C ARG A 157 -11.16 -15.18 6.50
N TYR A 158 -12.44 -15.08 6.11
CA TYR A 158 -13.51 -15.54 7.00
C TYR A 158 -13.66 -17.05 6.93
N ALA A 159 -13.46 -17.65 5.75
CA ALA A 159 -13.32 -19.10 5.63
C ALA A 159 -12.13 -19.60 6.47
N ALA A 160 -10.99 -18.89 6.43
CA ALA A 160 -9.83 -19.20 7.27
C ALA A 160 -10.13 -19.12 8.78
N ILE A 161 -10.94 -18.14 9.22
CA ILE A 161 -11.39 -18.06 10.62
C ILE A 161 -12.21 -19.28 11.00
N GLU A 162 -13.12 -19.72 10.13
CA GLU A 162 -13.96 -20.90 10.40
C GLU A 162 -13.13 -22.17 10.51
N ILE A 163 -12.15 -22.35 9.60
CA ILE A 163 -11.19 -23.44 9.65
C ILE A 163 -10.36 -23.37 10.95
N ALA A 164 -9.81 -22.21 11.27
CA ALA A 164 -8.97 -22.02 12.45
C ALA A 164 -9.73 -22.23 13.77
N LYS A 165 -11.04 -21.91 13.81
CA LYS A 165 -11.89 -22.21 14.97
C LYS A 165 -12.11 -23.72 15.17
N LYS A 166 -12.13 -24.50 14.09
CA LYS A 166 -12.36 -25.95 14.15
C LYS A 166 -11.08 -26.74 14.41
N HIS A 167 -9.98 -26.33 13.78
CA HIS A 167 -8.76 -27.12 13.67
C HIS A 167 -7.47 -26.33 13.93
N GLY A 168 -7.55 -25.02 14.14
CA GLY A 168 -6.37 -24.16 14.25
C GLY A 168 -5.65 -24.31 15.59
N SER A 169 -4.33 -24.40 15.53
CA SER A 169 -3.45 -24.29 16.69
C SER A 169 -2.79 -22.92 16.75
N ASP A 170 -2.18 -22.57 17.88
CA ASP A 170 -1.36 -21.37 17.99
C ASP A 170 -0.13 -21.47 17.07
N ASP A 171 0.23 -20.36 16.41
CA ASP A 171 1.27 -20.26 15.38
C ASP A 171 1.11 -21.19 14.15
N ASP A 172 -0.09 -21.73 13.92
CA ASP A 172 -0.40 -22.56 12.75
C ASP A 172 -0.69 -21.73 11.48
N ILE A 173 -0.48 -22.32 10.30
CA ILE A 173 -0.78 -21.68 9.01
C ILE A 173 -1.96 -22.38 8.34
N VAL A 174 -3.04 -21.63 8.16
CA VAL A 174 -4.23 -22.09 7.43
C VAL A 174 -4.15 -21.59 5.99
N TYR A 175 -4.10 -22.52 5.04
CA TYR A 175 -4.17 -22.22 3.62
C TYR A 175 -5.59 -22.40 3.11
N VAL A 176 -6.14 -21.35 2.50
CA VAL A 176 -7.50 -21.35 1.95
C VAL A 176 -7.45 -21.01 0.48
N ALA A 177 -8.11 -21.78 -0.36
CA ALA A 177 -8.19 -21.53 -1.80
C ALA A 177 -9.62 -21.30 -2.28
N GLU A 178 -9.78 -20.50 -3.34
CA GLU A 178 -11.05 -20.43 -4.09
C GLU A 178 -11.29 -21.77 -4.79
N LYS A 179 -12.47 -22.37 -4.60
CA LYS A 179 -12.81 -23.68 -5.18
C LYS A 179 -12.68 -23.69 -6.71
N ASP A 180 -13.12 -22.62 -7.35
CA ASP A 180 -13.07 -22.46 -8.82
C ASP A 180 -11.66 -22.18 -9.37
N SER A 181 -10.64 -22.14 -8.51
CA SER A 181 -9.25 -21.87 -8.90
C SER A 181 -8.40 -23.11 -9.13
N PHE A 182 -9.02 -24.30 -9.10
CA PHE A 182 -8.33 -25.58 -9.36
C PHE A 182 -7.83 -25.65 -10.80
N ASP A 183 -6.53 -25.88 -10.96
CA ASP A 183 -5.92 -26.16 -12.25
C ASP A 183 -5.74 -27.68 -12.41
N GLU A 184 -6.54 -28.30 -13.28
CA GLU A 184 -6.46 -29.74 -13.56
C GLU A 184 -5.10 -30.17 -14.12
N LYS A 185 -4.38 -29.28 -14.83
CA LYS A 185 -3.09 -29.61 -15.44
C LYS A 185 -1.99 -29.70 -14.41
N GLN A 186 -2.04 -28.84 -13.40
CA GLN A 186 -1.04 -28.81 -12.32
C GLN A 186 -1.49 -29.57 -11.07
N GLY A 187 -2.77 -29.90 -10.95
CA GLY A 187 -3.35 -30.56 -9.79
C GLY A 187 -3.35 -29.71 -8.51
N ILE A 188 -3.31 -28.37 -8.66
CA ILE A 188 -3.19 -27.42 -7.55
C ILE A 188 -4.17 -26.25 -7.68
N TYR A 189 -4.46 -25.59 -6.57
CA TYR A 189 -5.30 -24.39 -6.55
C TYR A 189 -4.47 -23.12 -6.75
N THR A 190 -4.75 -22.41 -7.84
CA THR A 190 -3.98 -21.22 -8.25
C THR A 190 -4.18 -20.01 -7.36
N LYS A 191 -5.34 -19.88 -6.71
CA LYS A 191 -5.68 -18.76 -5.83
C LYS A 191 -5.74 -19.22 -4.37
N SER A 192 -4.59 -19.55 -3.82
CA SER A 192 -4.43 -19.85 -2.41
C SER A 192 -4.10 -18.60 -1.59
N HIS A 193 -4.54 -18.62 -0.33
CA HIS A 193 -4.40 -17.53 0.62
C HIS A 193 -3.95 -18.10 1.97
N PRO A 194 -2.65 -17.98 2.30
CA PRO A 194 -2.14 -18.41 3.59
C PRO A 194 -2.44 -17.38 4.69
N TYR A 195 -2.87 -17.88 5.85
CA TYR A 195 -3.14 -17.09 7.04
C TYR A 195 -2.43 -17.70 8.25
N LEU A 196 -1.58 -16.92 8.92
CA LEU A 196 -1.04 -17.27 10.23
C LEU A 196 -2.14 -17.10 11.28
N VAL A 197 -2.37 -18.15 12.06
CA VAL A 197 -3.26 -18.17 13.21
C VAL A 197 -2.43 -17.90 14.47
N SER A 198 -2.88 -16.96 15.29
CA SER A 198 -2.28 -16.69 16.60
C SER A 198 -3.38 -16.61 17.65
N ILE A 199 -3.19 -17.28 18.78
CA ILE A 199 -4.16 -17.35 19.88
C ILE A 199 -3.56 -16.62 21.09
N ILE A 200 -3.90 -15.34 21.23
CA ILE A 200 -3.39 -14.50 22.31
C ILE A 200 -4.51 -14.33 23.34
N GLU A 201 -4.28 -14.79 24.57
CA GLU A 201 -5.25 -14.71 25.68
C GLU A 201 -6.63 -15.33 25.32
N GLY A 202 -6.62 -16.45 24.58
CA GLY A 202 -7.84 -17.12 24.11
C GLY A 202 -8.58 -16.39 22.98
N LYS A 203 -8.03 -15.29 22.45
CA LYS A 203 -8.57 -14.60 21.27
C LYS A 203 -7.79 -15.02 20.03
N LEU A 204 -8.53 -15.43 19.00
CA LEU A 204 -8.01 -15.88 17.72
C LEU A 204 -7.78 -14.69 16.78
N PHE A 205 -6.55 -14.56 16.31
CA PHE A 205 -6.10 -13.56 15.36
C PHE A 205 -5.62 -14.24 14.09
N LEU A 206 -6.02 -13.72 12.93
CA LEU A 206 -5.50 -14.16 11.64
C LEU A 206 -4.73 -13.04 10.96
N ARG A 207 -3.53 -13.36 10.48
CA ARG A 207 -2.72 -12.46 9.67
C ARG A 207 -2.47 -13.09 8.30
N ARG A 208 -2.84 -12.38 7.24
CA ARG A 208 -2.53 -12.82 5.87
C ARG A 208 -1.02 -12.83 5.68
N ILE A 209 -0.48 -13.96 5.24
CA ILE A 209 0.90 -14.07 4.78
C ILE A 209 0.89 -13.68 3.30
N VAL A 210 1.68 -12.68 2.93
CA VAL A 210 1.91 -12.32 1.54
C VAL A 210 3.33 -12.72 1.24
N GLU A 211 3.50 -13.82 0.50
CA GLU A 211 4.80 -14.15 -0.05
C GLU A 211 5.20 -13.01 -1.00
N ASN A 212 6.21 -12.23 -0.63
CA ASN A 212 6.90 -11.37 -1.58
C ASN A 212 7.60 -12.30 -2.55
N LYS A 213 6.92 -12.66 -3.64
CA LYS A 213 7.58 -13.20 -4.82
C LYS A 213 8.44 -12.08 -5.35
N GLY A 214 9.71 -12.07 -4.94
CA GLY A 214 10.70 -11.08 -5.34
C GLY A 214 10.68 -10.94 -6.86
N GLN A 215 10.48 -9.71 -7.32
CA GLN A 215 10.66 -9.33 -8.72
C GLN A 215 12.15 -9.20 -9.02
#